data_AF-A0A2H0KP20-F1
#
_entry.id   AF-A0A2H0KP20-F1
#
_cell.length_a   1.000
_cell.length_b   1.000
_cell.length_c   1.000
_cell.angle_alpha   90.00
_cell.angle_beta   90.00
_cell.angle_gamma   90.00
#
_symmetry.space_group_name_H-M   'P 1'
#
loop_
_entity.id
_entity.type
_entity.pdbx_description
1 polymer ?
#
loop_
_entity_poly.entity_id
_entity_poly.type
_entity_poly.pdbx_seq_one_letter_code
_entity_poly.pdbx_strand_id
1 'polypeptide(L)'
;MVKKTVYLTKKSNDPDEFNSIKIGQNYFDGENEVIKIMDKYFDGTNITIKALFKLKEKNNQFILGEEEVIAKNKVMGFMVSDLLLYNFTVEKIE
;
A
#
# COMPACT_ATOMS: atom_id res chain seq x y z
N MET A 1 -15.33 2.64 9.25
CA MET A 1 -14.11 2.23 8.53
C MET A 1 -13.24 1.45 9.49
N VAL A 2 -12.50 0.46 8.98
CA VAL A 2 -11.56 -0.37 9.73
C VAL A 2 -10.13 0.01 9.33
N LYS A 3 -9.18 -0.14 10.25
CA LYS A 3 -7.75 0.03 9.95
C LYS A 3 -7.12 -1.35 9.82
N LYS A 4 -6.39 -1.57 8.72
CA LYS A 4 -5.72 -2.83 8.43
C LYS A 4 -4.26 -2.58 8.08
N THR A 5 -3.39 -3.44 8.59
CA THR A 5 -1.98 -3.43 8.17
C THR A 5 -1.87 -4.28 6.91
N VAL A 6 -1.43 -3.66 5.82
CA VAL A 6 -1.30 -4.30 4.51
C VAL A 6 0.19 -4.39 4.17
N TYR A 7 0.62 -5.60 3.81
CA TYR A 7 1.97 -5.86 3.32
C TYR A 7 1.91 -5.95 1.81
N LEU A 8 2.72 -5.13 1.16
CA LEU A 8 2.79 -4.97 -0.28
C LEU A 8 4.18 -5.35 -0.74
N THR A 9 4.30 -6.13 -1.81
CA THR A 9 5.59 -6.56 -2.36
C THR A 9 5.65 -6.31 -3.85
N LYS A 10 6.82 -5.89 -4.34
CA LYS A 10 7.11 -5.69 -5.75
C LYS A 10 8.48 -6.25 -6.05
N LYS A 11 8.59 -7.07 -7.10
CA LYS A 11 9.88 -7.44 -7.66
C LYS A 11 10.50 -6.22 -8.33
N SER A 12 11.55 -5.70 -7.74
CA SER A 12 12.32 -4.56 -8.22
C SER A 12 13.70 -4.66 -7.60
N ASN A 13 14.74 -4.56 -8.42
CA ASN A 13 16.13 -4.50 -7.97
C ASN A 13 16.68 -3.07 -8.03
N ASP A 14 15.81 -2.07 -8.18
CA ASP A 14 16.15 -0.66 -8.26
C ASP A 14 16.20 -0.03 -6.85
N PRO A 15 17.40 0.30 -6.34
CA PRO A 15 17.54 0.93 -5.03
C PRO A 15 16.96 2.35 -5.01
N ASP A 16 16.90 3.06 -6.14
CA ASP A 16 16.36 4.42 -6.19
C ASP A 16 14.84 4.43 -6.04
N GLU A 17 14.15 3.44 -6.62
CA GLU A 17 12.74 3.19 -6.35
C GLU A 17 12.52 2.94 -4.86
N PHE A 18 13.30 2.04 -4.24
CA PHE A 18 13.22 1.80 -2.80
C PHE A 18 13.47 3.07 -2.00
N ASN A 19 14.48 3.86 -2.37
CA ASN A 19 14.87 5.08 -1.68
C ASN A 19 13.83 6.18 -1.82
N SER A 20 13.09 6.24 -2.93
CA SER A 20 12.01 7.21 -3.15
C SER A 20 10.84 7.03 -2.17
N ILE A 21 10.55 5.79 -1.77
CA ILE A 21 9.52 5.48 -0.78
C ILE A 21 10.02 5.91 0.61
N LYS A 22 9.25 6.72 1.33
CA LYS A 22 9.60 7.19 2.68
C LYS A 22 8.57 6.72 3.70
N ILE A 23 9.06 6.34 4.87
CA ILE A 23 8.20 6.05 6.03
C ILE A 23 7.48 7.34 6.42
N GLY A 24 6.17 7.24 6.71
CA GLY A 24 5.31 8.37 7.00
C GLY A 24 4.71 9.06 5.76
N GLN A 25 5.02 8.62 4.55
CA GLN A 25 4.28 9.04 3.36
C GLN A 25 2.84 8.56 3.42
N ASN A 26 1.93 9.41 2.95
CA ASN A 26 0.50 9.24 3.13
C ASN A 26 -0.25 9.43 1.80
N TYR A 27 -1.37 8.74 1.65
CA TYR A 27 -2.37 9.01 0.62
C TYR A 27 -3.65 9.55 1.26
N PHE A 28 -4.22 10.59 0.65
CA PHE A 28 -5.50 11.15 1.04
C PHE A 28 -6.52 10.93 -0.08
N ASP A 29 -7.74 10.52 0.27
CA ASP A 29 -8.86 10.37 -0.69
C ASP A 29 -9.59 11.69 -0.98
N GLY A 30 -8.90 12.82 -0.79
CA GLY A 30 -9.43 14.18 -0.84
C GLY A 30 -9.59 14.80 0.55
N GLU A 31 -10.10 14.04 1.52
CA GLU A 31 -10.35 14.55 2.88
C GLU A 31 -9.71 13.70 3.99
N ASN A 32 -9.58 12.39 3.81
CA ASN A 32 -9.11 11.48 4.84
C ASN A 32 -7.77 10.85 4.46
N GLU A 33 -6.87 10.76 5.44
CA GLU A 33 -5.71 9.86 5.33
C GLU A 33 -6.22 8.42 5.24
N VAL A 34 -5.98 7.77 4.11
CA VAL A 34 -6.45 6.42 3.81
C VAL A 34 -5.32 5.40 3.68
N ILE A 35 -4.09 5.84 3.40
CA ILE A 35 -2.90 4.99 3.40
C ILE A 35 -1.78 5.74 4.10
N LYS A 36 -1.01 5.03 4.92
CA LYS A 36 0.24 5.52 5.51
C LYS A 36 1.33 4.46 5.44
N ILE A 37 2.50 4.82 4.91
CA ILE A 37 3.68 3.95 4.88
C ILE A 37 4.26 3.85 6.30
N MET A 38 4.30 2.65 6.85
CA MET A 38 4.76 2.39 8.22
C MET A 38 6.17 1.82 8.26
N ASP A 39 6.53 1.02 7.26
CA ASP A 39 7.85 0.41 7.17
C ASP A 39 8.16 0.01 5.72
N LYS A 40 9.44 -0.22 5.40
CA LYS A 40 9.89 -0.72 4.10
C LYS A 40 11.15 -1.57 4.22
N TYR A 41 11.27 -2.56 3.34
CA TYR A 41 12.42 -3.46 3.27
C TYR A 41 12.84 -3.71 1.82
N PHE A 42 14.13 -3.91 1.59
CA PHE A 42 14.72 -4.23 0.28
C PHE A 42 15.72 -5.37 0.45
N ASP A 43 15.50 -6.47 -0.29
CA ASP A 43 16.34 -7.66 -0.23
C ASP A 43 17.36 -7.75 -1.39
N GLY A 44 17.43 -6.73 -2.25
CA GLY A 44 18.21 -6.74 -3.49
C GLY A 44 17.42 -7.13 -4.75
N THR A 45 16.25 -7.74 -4.59
CA THR A 45 15.39 -8.22 -5.68
C THR A 45 13.91 -7.87 -5.53
N ASN A 46 13.46 -7.58 -4.30
CA ASN A 46 12.12 -7.19 -3.96
C ASN A 46 12.12 -5.99 -3.02
N ILE A 47 11.14 -5.11 -3.24
CA ILE A 47 10.75 -4.06 -2.32
C ILE A 47 9.49 -4.53 -1.60
N THR A 48 9.54 -4.56 -0.27
CA THR A 48 8.38 -4.81 0.59
C THR A 48 8.02 -3.55 1.34
N ILE A 49 6.73 -3.24 1.41
CA ILE A 49 6.17 -2.09 2.12
C ILE A 49 5.14 -2.60 3.12
N LYS A 50 5.23 -2.12 4.36
CA LYS A 50 4.17 -2.23 5.35
C LYS A 50 3.42 -0.92 5.41
N ALA A 51 2.12 -0.95 5.20
CA ALA A 51 1.30 0.25 5.17
C ALA A 51 0.00 0.07 5.96
N LEU A 52 -0.46 1.14 6.61
CA LEU A 52 -1.72 1.18 7.33
C LEU A 52 -2.80 1.71 6.40
N PHE A 53 -3.81 0.90 6.12
CA PHE A 53 -4.92 1.23 5.24
C PHE A 53 -6.18 1.49 6.07
N LYS A 54 -6.92 2.56 5.74
CA LYS A 54 -8.27 2.83 6.26
C LYS A 54 -9.28 2.36 5.21
N LEU A 55 -10.01 1.30 5.53
CA LEU A 55 -10.85 0.56 4.59
C LEU A 55 -12.32 0.58 5.02
N LYS A 56 -13.22 0.48 4.04
CA LYS A 56 -14.61 0.08 4.27
C LYS A 56 -14.67 -1.45 4.28
N GLU A 57 -15.47 -2.03 5.17
CA GLU A 57 -15.70 -3.47 5.20
C GLU A 57 -17.15 -3.72 4.79
N LYS A 58 -17.36 -4.54 3.76
CA LYS A 58 -18.68 -4.87 3.21
C LYS A 58 -18.65 -6.27 2.61
N ASN A 59 -19.62 -7.12 2.95
CA ASN A 59 -19.72 -8.48 2.42
C ASN A 59 -18.41 -9.29 2.53
N ASN A 60 -17.71 -9.21 3.67
CA ASN A 60 -16.40 -9.84 3.93
C ASN A 60 -15.28 -9.39 2.98
N GLN A 61 -15.41 -8.22 2.35
CA GLN A 61 -14.37 -7.60 1.53
C GLN A 61 -13.90 -6.30 2.17
N PHE A 62 -12.60 -6.01 2.00
CA PHE A 62 -12.04 -4.72 2.32
C PHE A 62 -11.99 -3.84 1.07
N ILE A 63 -12.53 -2.64 1.16
CA ILE A 63 -12.68 -1.70 0.06
C ILE A 63 -11.91 -0.41 0.43
N LEU A 64 -10.96 -0.02 -0.41
CA LEU A 64 -10.28 1.26 -0.36
C LEU A 64 -11.09 2.28 -1.17
N GLY A 65 -11.30 3.48 -0.61
CA GLY A 65 -12.14 4.50 -1.23
C GLY A 65 -13.60 4.05 -1.36
N GLU A 66 -14.12 4.07 -2.59
CA GLU A 66 -15.52 3.67 -2.87
C GLU A 66 -15.66 2.31 -3.56
N GLU A 67 -14.62 1.89 -4.29
CA GLU A 67 -14.75 0.78 -5.26
C GLU A 67 -13.59 -0.21 -5.26
N GLU A 68 -12.41 0.16 -4.75
CA GLU A 68 -11.23 -0.70 -4.91
C GLU A 68 -11.17 -1.79 -3.84
N VAL A 69 -11.48 -3.02 -4.25
CA VAL A 69 -11.35 -4.19 -3.37
C VAL A 69 -9.86 -4.54 -3.20
N ILE A 70 -9.42 -4.59 -1.94
CA ILE A 70 -8.08 -5.02 -1.53
C ILE A 70 -8.17 -6.47 -1.05
N ALA A 71 -7.35 -7.34 -1.66
CA ALA A 71 -7.29 -8.77 -1.31
C ALA A 71 -5.90 -9.32 -1.58
N LYS A 72 -5.54 -10.44 -0.93
CA LYS A 72 -4.28 -11.13 -1.20
C LYS A 72 -4.11 -11.44 -2.69
N ASN A 73 -2.89 -11.28 -3.20
CA ASN A 73 -2.48 -11.39 -4.60
C ASN A 73 -3.05 -10.34 -5.56
N LYS A 74 -3.82 -9.35 -5.06
CA LYS A 74 -4.24 -8.20 -5.86
C LYS A 74 -3.02 -7.33 -6.15
N VAL A 75 -2.82 -6.98 -7.42
CA VAL A 75 -1.89 -5.94 -7.83
C VAL A 75 -2.57 -4.58 -7.70
N MET A 76 -1.87 -3.62 -7.13
CA MET A 76 -2.37 -2.28 -6.84
C MET A 76 -1.39 -1.20 -7.28
N GLY A 77 -1.93 -0.02 -7.50
CA GLY A 77 -1.17 1.20 -7.65
C GLY A 77 -1.92 2.34 -6.97
N PHE A 78 -1.18 3.20 -6.27
CA PHE A 78 -1.72 4.34 -5.55
C PHE A 78 -0.65 5.42 -5.41
N MET A 79 -1.10 6.66 -5.27
CA MET A 79 -0.22 7.79 -4.99
C MET A 79 0.02 7.88 -3.49
N VAL A 80 1.25 8.15 -3.06
CA VAL A 80 1.52 8.64 -1.70
C VAL A 80 2.27 9.96 -1.81
N SER A 81 1.69 11.02 -1.25
CA SER A 81 2.08 12.39 -1.58
C SER A 81 2.06 12.58 -3.11
N ASP A 82 3.23 12.70 -3.75
CA ASP A 82 3.39 12.86 -5.20
C ASP A 82 4.09 11.64 -5.86
N LEU A 83 4.33 10.57 -5.11
CA LEU A 83 4.98 9.36 -5.60
C LEU A 83 3.92 8.34 -6.02
N LEU A 84 3.90 8.00 -7.31
CA LEU A 84 3.11 6.87 -7.81
C LEU A 84 3.80 5.56 -7.42
N LEU A 85 3.17 4.81 -6.52
CA LEU A 85 3.51 3.41 -6.27
C LEU A 85 2.65 2.56 -7.19
N TYR A 86 3.29 1.69 -7.97
CA TYR A 86 2.59 0.87 -8.96
C TYR A 86 3.21 -0.52 -9.04
N ASN A 87 2.40 -1.50 -9.45
CA ASN A 87 2.76 -2.92 -9.56
C ASN A 87 3.13 -3.58 -8.23
N PHE A 88 2.60 -3.08 -7.11
CA PHE A 88 2.73 -3.74 -5.82
C PHE A 88 1.64 -4.79 -5.65
N THR A 89 2.01 -5.99 -5.22
CA THR A 89 1.08 -7.08 -4.92
C THR A 89 0.79 -7.13 -3.43
N VAL A 90 -0.48 -7.26 -3.06
CA VAL A 90 -0.88 -7.49 -1.67
C VAL A 90 -0.46 -8.89 -1.24
N GLU A 91 0.50 -8.96 -0.34
CA GLU A 91 1.01 -10.22 0.20
C GLU A 91 0.18 -10.70 1.39
N LYS A 92 -0.19 -9.78 2.29
CA LYS A 92 -0.88 -10.06 3.55
C LYS A 92 -1.71 -8.87 4.02
N ILE A 93 -2.83 -9.15 4.68
CA ILE A 93 -3.68 -8.18 5.37
C ILE A 93 -3.86 -8.66 6.83
N GLU A 94 -3.57 -7.80 7.81
CA GLU A 94 -3.75 -8.02 9.26
C GLU A 94 -4.80 -7.06 9.83
#